data_AF-A0A2V9Y1K9-F1
#
_entry.id   AF-A0A2V9Y1K9-F1
#
_cell.length_a   1.000
_cell.length_b   1.000
_cell.length_c   1.000
_cell.angle_alpha   90.00
_cell.angle_beta   90.00
_cell.angle_gamma   90.00
#
_symmetry.space_group_name_H-M   'P 1'
#
loop_
_entity.id
_entity.type
_entity.pdbx_description
1 polymer ?
#
loop_
_entity_poly.entity_id
_entity_poly.type
_entity_poly.pdbx_seq_one_letter_code
_entity_poly.pdbx_strand_id
1 'polypeptide(L)'
;MRHVAKKPIEIDCEEVWRQISNYLDDEVDPGLHATMASHFKDCAHCSAILDGARNVVKLVGDGRAFEIPARASQTFYKKLNDHLADRQRKRR
;
A
#
# COMPACT_ATOMS: atom_id res chain seq x y z
N MET A 1 -5.60 9.68 31.53
CA MET A 1 -5.91 8.90 30.32
C MET A 1 -5.14 7.59 30.40
N ARG A 2 -5.82 6.45 30.21
CA ARG A 2 -5.37 5.14 30.68
C ARG A 2 -4.24 4.58 29.80
N HIS A 3 -3.13 4.20 30.42
CA HIS A 3 -2.10 3.38 29.80
C HIS A 3 -2.66 1.98 29.55
N VAL A 4 -2.68 1.55 28.28
CA VAL A 4 -2.95 0.16 27.90
C VAL A 4 -1.60 -0.52 27.75
N ALA A 5 -1.36 -1.52 28.60
CA ALA A 5 -0.14 -2.30 28.63
C ALA A 5 0.10 -3.03 27.30
N LYS A 6 1.27 -2.82 26.68
CA LYS A 6 1.68 -3.43 25.41
C LYS A 6 2.56 -4.66 25.69
N LYS A 7 2.08 -5.84 25.30
CA LYS A 7 2.85 -7.10 25.21
C LYS A 7 3.38 -7.24 23.77
N PRO A 8 4.58 -7.83 23.52
CA PRO A 8 5.43 -7.42 22.42
C PRO A 8 5.04 -8.07 21.10
N ILE A 9 4.63 -7.25 20.16
CA ILE A 9 5.04 -7.36 18.76
C ILE A 9 6.14 -6.31 18.68
N GLU A 10 7.35 -6.69 18.29
CA GLU A 10 8.63 -6.00 18.59
C GLU A 10 8.69 -4.50 18.27
N ILE A 11 7.72 -3.95 17.55
CA ILE A 11 7.60 -2.54 17.19
C ILE A 11 6.58 -1.78 18.06
N ASP A 12 7.00 -0.61 18.58
CA ASP A 12 6.09 0.30 19.27
C ASP A 12 5.16 1.06 18.30
N CYS A 13 4.13 1.77 18.79
CA CYS A 13 3.21 2.48 17.89
C CYS A 13 3.86 3.71 17.24
N GLU A 14 4.83 4.31 17.91
CA GLU A 14 5.52 5.50 17.44
C GLU A 14 6.44 5.18 16.25
N GLU A 15 7.12 4.04 16.30
CA GLU A 15 7.89 3.53 15.17
C GLU A 15 6.96 3.14 14.00
N VAL A 16 5.80 2.55 14.28
CA VAL A 16 4.80 2.28 13.22
C VAL A 16 4.37 3.57 12.52
N TRP A 17 4.13 4.66 13.26
CA TRP A 17 3.76 5.94 12.67
C TRP A 17 4.91 6.55 11.86
N ARG A 18 6.15 6.45 12.36
CA ARG A 18 7.35 6.90 11.63
C ARG A 18 7.52 6.17 10.28
N GLN A 19 7.18 4.89 10.24
CA GLN A 19 7.31 4.05 9.04
C GLN A 19 6.06 3.99 8.17
N ILE A 20 4.96 4.63 8.56
CA ILE A 20 3.66 4.37 7.90
C ILE A 20 3.62 4.79 6.43
N SER A 21 4.34 5.86 6.06
CA SER A 21 4.46 6.25 4.65
C SER A 21 5.26 5.21 3.88
N ASN A 22 6.45 4.86 4.37
CA ASN A 22 7.30 3.84 3.75
C ASN A 22 6.56 2.49 3.61
N TYR A 23 5.72 2.13 4.58
CA TYR A 23 4.88 0.93 4.51
C TYR A 23 3.80 1.03 3.42
N LEU A 24 3.18 2.20 3.24
CA LEU A 24 2.19 2.41 2.16
C LEU A 24 2.82 2.39 0.77
N ASP A 25 4.07 2.82 0.67
CA ASP A 25 4.84 2.92 -0.58
C ASP A 25 5.66 1.64 -0.88
N ASP A 26 5.51 0.57 -0.08
CA ASP A 26 6.28 -0.69 -0.16
C ASP A 26 7.82 -0.48 -0.06
N GLU A 27 8.27 0.57 0.64
CA GLU A 27 9.68 0.96 0.81
C GLU A 27 10.30 0.52 2.15
N VAL A 28 9.57 -0.25 2.96
CA VAL A 28 10.12 -0.91 4.16
C VAL A 28 10.79 -2.24 3.80
N ASP A 29 11.77 -2.67 4.58
CA ASP A 29 12.33 -4.01 4.39
C ASP A 29 11.26 -5.09 4.67
N PRO A 30 11.36 -6.29 4.06
CA PRO A 30 10.34 -7.33 4.19
C PRO A 30 10.06 -7.79 5.62
N GLY A 31 11.07 -7.76 6.51
CA GLY A 31 10.91 -8.13 7.90
C GLY A 31 10.10 -7.09 8.67
N LEU A 32 10.46 -5.83 8.52
CA LEU A 32 9.69 -4.71 9.08
C LEU A 32 8.27 -4.66 8.54
N HIS A 33 8.08 -4.93 7.24
CA HIS A 33 6.75 -5.01 6.64
C HIS A 33 5.88 -6.06 7.34
N ALA A 34 6.40 -7.28 7.54
CA ALA A 34 5.66 -8.35 8.23
C ALA A 34 5.33 -7.97 9.69
N THR A 35 6.28 -7.34 10.39
CA THR A 35 6.10 -6.88 11.77
C THR A 35 5.02 -5.80 11.88
N MET A 36 5.03 -4.80 10.98
CA MET A 36 3.98 -3.78 10.90
C MET A 36 2.62 -4.38 10.54
N ALA A 37 2.58 -5.30 9.58
CA ALA A 37 1.36 -6.01 9.20
C ALA A 37 0.77 -6.81 10.37
N SER A 38 1.60 -7.43 11.22
CA SER A 38 1.13 -8.03 12.47
C SER A 38 0.62 -6.98 13.44
N HIS A 39 1.34 -5.86 13.60
CA HIS A 39 0.93 -4.79 14.51
C HIS A 39 -0.44 -4.22 14.18
N PHE A 40 -0.75 -4.00 12.89
CA PHE A 40 -2.05 -3.49 12.45
C PHE A 40 -3.21 -4.44 12.77
N LYS A 41 -2.97 -5.76 12.81
CA LYS A 41 -4.00 -6.75 13.19
C LYS A 41 -4.37 -6.67 14.67
N ASP A 42 -3.40 -6.34 15.51
CA ASP A 42 -3.56 -6.41 16.98
C ASP A 42 -3.74 -5.03 17.65
N CYS A 43 -3.54 -3.94 16.91
CA CYS A 43 -3.65 -2.57 17.41
C CYS A 43 -4.71 -1.77 16.63
N ALA A 44 -5.91 -1.67 17.21
CA ALA A 44 -7.02 -0.92 16.62
C ALA A 44 -6.68 0.56 16.35
N HIS A 45 -5.84 1.18 17.19
CA HIS A 45 -5.42 2.56 17.00
C HIS A 45 -4.53 2.71 15.76
N CYS A 46 -3.51 1.87 15.60
CA CYS A 46 -2.64 1.93 14.42
C CYS A 46 -3.37 1.50 13.14
N SER A 47 -4.34 0.58 13.22
CA SER A 47 -5.22 0.28 12.07
C SER A 47 -5.99 1.52 11.63
N ALA A 48 -6.59 2.25 12.57
CA ALA A 48 -7.32 3.48 12.25
C ALA A 48 -6.41 4.56 11.65
N ILE A 49 -5.16 4.68 12.12
CA ILE A 49 -4.17 5.59 11.55
C ILE A 49 -3.80 5.18 10.11
N LEU A 50 -3.58 3.88 9.86
CA LEU A 50 -3.30 3.35 8.52
C LEU A 50 -4.44 3.63 7.54
N ASP A 51 -5.68 3.40 7.96
CA ASP A 51 -6.86 3.66 7.14
C ASP A 51 -7.03 5.18 6.88
N GLY A 52 -6.75 6.01 7.88
CA GLY A 52 -6.72 7.47 7.74
C GLY A 52 -5.67 7.94 6.73
N ALA A 53 -4.45 7.41 6.82
CA ALA A 53 -3.38 7.74 5.87
C ALA A 53 -3.75 7.35 4.44
N ARG A 54 -4.29 6.15 4.22
CA ARG A 54 -4.82 5.70 2.91
C ARG A 54 -5.91 6.62 2.38
N ASN A 55 -6.83 7.04 3.24
CA ASN A 55 -7.89 7.97 2.85
C ASN A 55 -7.33 9.33 2.43
N VAL A 56 -6.34 9.86 3.15
CA VAL A 56 -5.68 11.12 2.75
C VAL A 56 -4.98 10.96 1.40
N VAL A 57 -4.23 9.88 1.18
CA VAL A 57 -3.59 9.59 -0.12
C VAL A 57 -4.62 9.54 -1.24
N LYS A 58 -5.76 8.88 -1.02
CA LYS A 58 -6.86 8.83 -1.99
C LYS A 58 -7.44 10.22 -2.26
N LEU A 59 -7.80 10.97 -1.22
CA LEU A 59 -8.43 12.29 -1.35
C LEU A 59 -7.51 13.32 -2.03
N VAL A 60 -6.21 13.29 -1.73
CA VAL A 60 -5.21 14.18 -2.33
C VAL A 60 -4.83 13.72 -3.74
N GLY A 61 -4.74 12.40 -3.96
CA GLY A 61 -4.44 11.79 -5.26
C GLY A 61 -5.54 11.99 -6.30
N ASP A 62 -6.81 11.87 -5.90
CA ASP A 62 -7.96 12.14 -6.77
C ASP A 62 -8.01 13.61 -7.26
N GLY A 63 -7.37 14.54 -6.55
CA GLY A 63 -7.36 15.97 -6.89
C GLY A 63 -6.54 16.33 -8.13
N ARG A 64 -5.74 15.41 -8.70
CA ARG A 64 -4.94 15.66 -9.91
C ARG A 64 -5.01 14.46 -10.86
N ALA A 65 -6.16 14.31 -11.51
CA ALA A 65 -6.25 13.49 -12.72
C ALA A 65 -5.34 14.13 -13.80
N PHE A 66 -4.14 13.58 -13.99
CA PHE A 66 -3.37 13.87 -15.19
C PHE A 66 -4.05 13.15 -16.35
N GLU A 67 -4.48 13.89 -17.37
CA GLU A 67 -4.94 13.27 -18.61
C GLU A 67 -3.79 12.43 -19.18
N ILE A 68 -3.97 11.11 -19.21
CA ILE A 68 -3.02 10.24 -19.90
C ILE A 68 -3.14 10.56 -21.40
N PRO A 69 -2.04 10.95 -22.08
CA PRO A 69 -2.09 11.21 -23.51
C PRO A 69 -2.66 9.99 -24.23
N ALA A 70 -3.62 10.19 -25.15
CA ALA A 70 -4.32 9.09 -25.83
C ALA A 70 -3.36 8.07 -26.48
N ARG A 71 -2.19 8.53 -26.96
CA ARG A 71 -1.16 7.65 -27.52
C ARG A 71 -0.51 6.73 -26.48
N ALA A 72 -0.32 7.21 -25.25
CA ALA A 72 0.24 6.42 -24.16
C ALA A 72 -0.71 5.31 -23.74
N SER A 73 -2.01 5.62 -23.56
CA SER A 73 -3.03 4.61 -23.26
C SER A 73 -3.18 3.59 -24.39
N GLN A 74 -3.24 4.02 -25.65
CA GLN A 74 -3.29 3.12 -26.81
C GLN A 74 -2.08 2.16 -26.86
N THR A 75 -0.88 2.67 -26.64
CA THR A 75 0.34 1.83 -26.64
C THR A 75 0.33 0.83 -25.49
N PHE A 76 -0.13 1.25 -24.32
CA PHE A 76 -0.28 0.38 -23.16
C PHE A 76 -1.26 -0.77 -23.45
N TYR A 77 -2.48 -0.45 -23.90
CA TYR A 77 -3.50 -1.47 -24.18
C TYR A 77 -3.07 -2.43 -25.29
N LYS A 78 -2.39 -1.94 -26.33
CA LYS A 78 -1.82 -2.79 -27.38
C LYS A 78 -0.86 -3.83 -26.78
N LYS A 79 0.15 -3.38 -26.03
CA LYS A 79 1.14 -4.28 -25.41
C LYS A 79 0.50 -5.27 -24.44
N LEU A 80 -0.47 -4.82 -23.64
CA LEU A 80 -1.19 -5.67 -22.70
C LEU A 80 -1.94 -6.79 -23.44
N ASN A 81 -2.68 -6.44 -24.49
CA ASN A 81 -3.43 -7.41 -25.30
C ASN A 81 -2.50 -8.42 -25.99
N ASP A 82 -1.38 -7.95 -26.56
CA ASP A 82 -0.38 -8.82 -27.19
C ASP A 82 0.18 -9.84 -26.16
N HIS A 83 0.52 -9.39 -24.95
CA HIS A 83 1.02 -10.26 -23.88
C HIS A 83 -0.02 -11.28 -23.39
N LEU A 84 -1.28 -10.85 -23.24
CA LEU A 84 -2.38 -11.75 -22.85
C LEU A 84 -2.65 -12.81 -23.93
N ALA A 85 -2.60 -12.43 -25.21
CA ALA A 85 -2.75 -13.34 -26.33
C ALA A 85 -1.60 -14.37 -26.41
N ASP A 86 -0.35 -13.94 -26.21
CA ASP A 86 0.81 -14.84 -26.16
C ASP A 86 0.72 -15.84 -24.99
N ARG A 87 0.33 -15.36 -23.80
CA ARG A 87 0.07 -16.22 -22.63
C ARG A 87 -1.03 -17.24 -22.87
N GLN A 88 -2.09 -16.88 -23.60
CA GLN A 88 -3.15 -17.82 -23.95
C GLN A 88 -2.67 -18.87 -24.97
N ARG A 89 -1.88 -18.45 -25.96
CA ARG A 89 -1.30 -19.36 -26.97
C ARG A 89 -0.36 -20.38 -26.33
N LYS A 90 0.49 -19.98 -25.37
CA LYS A 90 1.39 -20.88 -24.64
C LYS A 90 0.70 -21.84 -23.67
N ARG A 91 -0.57 -21.59 -23.33
CA ARG A 91 -1.38 -22.48 -22.47
C ARG A 91 -2.19 -23.52 -23.27
N ARG A 92 -2.23 -23.41 -24.60
CA ARG A 92 -2.82 -24.39 -25.51
C ARG A 92 -1.74 -25.28 -26.09
#